data_AF-A0A8T6VWC7-F1
#
_entry.id   AF-A0A8T6VWC7-F1
#
_cell.length_a   1.000
_cell.length_b   1.000
_cell.length_c   1.000
_cell.angle_alpha   90.00
_cell.angle_beta   90.00
_cell.angle_gamma   90.00
#
_symmetry.space_group_name_H-M   'P 1'
#
loop_
_entity.id
_entity.type
_entity.pdbx_description
1 polymer ?
#
loop_
_entity_poly.entity_id
_entity_poly.type
_entity_poly.pdbx_seq_one_letter_code
_entity_poly.pdbx_strand_id
1 'polypeptide(L)'
;MADTVMDLVDANSEVTVSFKVELEDGNNTMRVSAFSLRQVEERSLSNNEAERSFDIPPPDVTGDNWLLLQFVLGAIVLVVALILVAFWVYAVVMSRKD
;
A
#
# COMPACT_ATOMS: atom_id res chain seq x y z
N MET A 1 -22.05 -3.30 0.10
CA MET A 1 -22.67 -2.48 -0.97
C MET A 1 -23.25 -1.25 -0.30
N ALA A 2 -22.79 -0.06 -0.66
CA ALA A 2 -23.37 1.19 -0.18
C ALA A 2 -24.57 1.52 -1.09
N ASP A 3 -25.72 1.84 -0.49
CA ASP A 3 -26.93 2.23 -1.22
C ASP A 3 -27.25 3.68 -0.88
N THR A 4 -27.58 4.48 -1.89
CA THR A 4 -27.94 5.90 -1.72
C THR A 4 -29.31 6.12 -2.32
N VAL A 5 -30.28 6.47 -1.48
CA VAL A 5 -31.63 6.80 -1.91
C VAL A 5 -31.66 8.28 -2.30
N MET A 6 -32.10 8.56 -3.51
CA MET A 6 -32.36 9.92 -4.01
C MET A 6 -33.87 10.14 -4.16
N ASP A 7 -34.30 11.39 -4.04
CA ASP A 7 -35.65 11.81 -4.42
C ASP A 7 -35.83 11.76 -5.95
N LEU A 8 -37.04 12.10 -6.41
CA LEU A 8 -37.39 12.17 -7.82
C LEU A 8 -36.41 13.05 -8.61
N VAL A 9 -35.84 12.47 -9.67
CA VAL A 9 -35.02 13.19 -10.65
C VAL A 9 -35.92 13.63 -11.80
N ASP A 10 -36.02 14.93 -12.03
CA ASP A 10 -36.83 15.47 -13.13
C ASP A 10 -36.23 15.11 -14.49
N ALA A 11 -37.09 15.01 -15.51
CA ALA A 11 -36.64 14.73 -16.87
C ALA A 11 -35.66 15.81 -17.38
N ASN A 12 -34.54 15.38 -17.97
CA ASN A 12 -33.43 16.24 -18.43
C ASN A 12 -32.73 17.03 -17.32
N SER A 13 -32.89 16.63 -16.05
CA SER A 13 -32.11 17.18 -14.94
C SER A 13 -30.90 16.29 -14.62
N GLU A 14 -29.93 16.88 -13.90
CA GLU A 14 -28.75 16.19 -13.40
C GLU A 14 -28.72 16.26 -11.87
N VAL A 15 -28.40 15.14 -11.23
CA VAL A 15 -28.22 15.04 -9.78
C VAL A 15 -26.83 14.49 -9.49
N THR A 16 -26.11 15.12 -8.56
CA THR A 16 -24.78 14.68 -8.14
C THR A 16 -24.89 13.87 -6.84
N VAL A 17 -24.40 12.64 -6.86
CA VAL A 17 -24.22 11.81 -5.65
C VAL A 17 -22.75 11.76 -5.28
N SER A 18 -22.47 11.93 -3.99
CA SER A 18 -21.12 11.82 -3.43
C SER A 18 -21.08 10.72 -2.39
N PHE A 19 -20.10 9.83 -2.50
CA PHE A 19 -19.80 8.80 -1.52
C PHE A 19 -18.30 8.79 -1.24
N LYS A 20 -17.94 8.31 -0.04
CA LYS A 20 -16.54 8.09 0.35
C LYS A 20 -16.30 6.59 0.41
N VAL A 21 -15.18 6.16 -0.16
CA VAL A 21 -14.74 4.76 -0.13
C VAL A 21 -13.24 4.74 0.14
N GLU A 22 -12.81 3.84 1.02
CA GLU A 22 -11.39 3.52 1.21
C GLU A 22 -11.03 2.42 0.21
N LEU A 23 -9.93 2.62 -0.51
CA LEU A 23 -9.46 1.72 -1.55
C LEU A 23 -8.10 1.15 -1.13
N GLU A 24 -7.87 -0.12 -1.45
CA GLU A 24 -6.60 -0.81 -1.18
C GLU A 24 -5.60 -0.57 -2.33
N ASP A 25 -4.32 -0.88 -2.11
CA ASP A 25 -3.33 -0.83 -3.18
C ASP A 25 -3.63 -1.86 -4.29
N GLY A 26 -3.27 -1.50 -5.51
CA GLY A 26 -3.56 -2.27 -6.72
C GLY A 26 -4.84 -1.84 -7.45
N ASN A 27 -5.35 -2.76 -8.28
CA ASN A 27 -6.44 -2.47 -9.20
C ASN A 27 -7.80 -2.61 -8.52
N ASN A 28 -8.53 -1.49 -8.43
CA ASN A 28 -9.86 -1.41 -7.85
C ASN A 28 -10.88 -1.08 -8.94
N THR A 29 -11.98 -1.83 -9.00
CA THR A 29 -13.08 -1.55 -9.92
C THR A 29 -14.28 -1.00 -9.17
N MET A 30 -14.71 0.20 -9.55
CA MET A 30 -15.92 0.83 -9.05
C MET A 30 -17.04 0.67 -10.07
N ARG A 31 -18.17 0.09 -9.63
CA ARG A 31 -19.40 0.00 -10.41
C ARG A 31 -20.49 0.82 -9.74
N VAL A 32 -21.09 1.73 -10.50
CA VAL A 32 -22.25 2.53 -10.08
C VAL A 32 -23.45 2.10 -10.92
N SER A 33 -24.59 1.87 -10.26
CA SER A 33 -25.85 1.56 -10.91
C SER A 33 -26.93 2.54 -10.42
N ALA A 34 -27.60 3.21 -11.36
CA ALA A 34 -28.66 4.16 -11.04
C ALA A 34 -29.94 3.48 -10.52
N PHE A 35 -30.11 2.16 -10.77
CA PHE A 35 -31.29 1.43 -10.28
C PHE A 35 -31.04 -0.09 -10.21
N SER A 36 -30.47 -0.58 -9.11
CA SER A 36 -30.14 -2.00 -8.93
C SER A 36 -31.39 -2.92 -8.84
N LEU A 37 -32.56 -2.37 -8.49
CA LEU A 37 -33.81 -3.12 -8.24
C LEU A 37 -34.87 -3.02 -9.36
N ARG A 38 -34.58 -2.35 -10.48
CA ARG A 38 -35.48 -2.14 -11.64
C ARG A 38 -36.93 -1.74 -11.30
N GLN A 39 -37.13 -0.80 -10.38
CA GLN A 39 -38.48 -0.37 -9.96
C GLN A 39 -39.04 0.78 -10.80
N VAL A 40 -38.22 1.41 -11.66
CA VAL A 40 -38.64 2.45 -12.61
C VAL A 40 -38.45 1.91 -14.04
N GLU A 41 -39.49 2.01 -14.85
CA GLU A 41 -39.41 1.66 -16.28
C GLU A 41 -38.72 2.79 -17.03
N GLU A 42 -37.57 2.49 -17.62
CA GLU A 42 -36.76 3.44 -18.38
C GLU A 42 -36.64 3.02 -19.83
N ARG A 43 -36.48 4.00 -20.73
CA ARG A 43 -36.36 3.75 -22.19
C ARG A 43 -35.18 2.85 -22.54
N SER A 44 -34.12 2.90 -21.75
CA SER A 44 -32.90 2.14 -21.94
C SER A 44 -32.37 1.74 -20.57
N LEU A 45 -31.93 0.48 -20.45
CA LEU A 45 -31.33 -0.04 -19.22
C LEU A 45 -29.80 -0.09 -19.31
N SER A 46 -29.23 0.07 -20.51
CA SER A 46 -27.79 -0.02 -20.75
C SER A 46 -27.01 1.21 -20.33
N ASN A 47 -27.69 2.34 -20.13
CA ASN A 47 -27.13 3.62 -19.67
C ASN A 47 -27.20 3.78 -18.14
N ASN A 48 -27.63 2.74 -17.42
CA ASN A 48 -27.84 2.80 -15.97
C ASN A 48 -26.66 2.28 -15.19
N GLU A 49 -25.66 1.73 -15.87
CA GLU A 49 -24.45 1.21 -15.27
C GLU A 49 -23.24 1.97 -15.81
N ALA A 50 -22.36 2.37 -14.88
CA ALA A 50 -21.06 2.91 -15.20
C ALA A 50 -20.02 2.12 -14.40
N GLU A 51 -18.92 1.76 -15.05
CA GLU A 51 -17.80 1.08 -14.43
C GLU A 51 -16.51 1.86 -14.67
N ARG A 52 -15.68 1.98 -13.63
CA ARG A 52 -14.39 2.65 -13.72
C ARG A 52 -13.36 1.93 -12.86
N SER A 53 -12.20 1.67 -13.44
CA SER A 53 -11.07 1.09 -12.72
C SER A 53 -10.06 2.17 -12.30
N PHE A 54 -9.48 1.97 -11.12
CA PHE A 54 -8.47 2.81 -10.51
C PHE A 54 -7.29 1.92 -10.12
N ASP A 55 -6.09 2.32 -10.53
CA ASP A 55 -4.87 1.66 -10.10
C ASP A 55 -4.21 2.51 -9.01
N ILE A 56 -4.15 1.96 -7.80
CA ILE A 56 -3.55 2.63 -6.64
C ILE A 56 -2.14 2.09 -6.47
N PRO A 57 -1.09 2.93 -6.59
CA PRO A 57 0.26 2.45 -6.41
C PRO A 57 0.44 1.94 -4.96
N PRO A 58 1.24 0.89 -4.75
CA PRO A 58 1.59 0.43 -3.42
C PRO A 58 2.28 1.56 -2.64
N PRO A 59 2.20 1.54 -1.29
CA PRO A 59 2.85 2.55 -0.47
C PRO A 59 4.35 2.57 -0.73
N ASP A 60 4.91 3.78 -0.85
CA ASP A 60 6.34 3.97 -1.04
C ASP A 60 7.11 3.37 0.14
N VAL A 61 7.77 2.24 -0.08
CA VAL A 61 8.75 1.65 0.85
C VAL A 61 10.07 2.41 0.73
N THR A 62 10.07 3.71 1.03
CA THR A 62 11.29 4.50 1.07
C THR A 62 11.90 4.48 2.46
N GLY A 63 13.06 3.84 2.59
CA GLY A 63 14.21 4.48 3.28
C GLY A 63 14.58 4.05 4.70
N ASP A 64 13.66 3.60 5.56
CA ASP A 64 14.00 3.47 7.00
C ASP A 64 14.96 2.32 7.35
N ASN A 65 15.02 1.29 6.51
CA ASN A 65 15.83 0.10 6.79
C ASN A 65 17.28 0.19 6.27
N TRP A 66 17.61 1.18 5.44
CA TRP A 66 18.95 1.32 4.86
C TRP A 66 19.99 1.74 5.90
N LEU A 67 19.64 2.71 6.75
CA LEU A 67 20.52 3.14 7.85
C LEU A 67 20.73 2.01 8.86
N LEU A 68 19.67 1.29 9.21
CA LEU A 68 19.74 0.13 10.12
C LEU A 68 20.69 -0.95 9.57
N LEU A 69 20.61 -1.25 8.27
CA LEU A 69 21.49 -2.21 7.62
C LEU A 69 22.97 -1.76 7.68
N GLN A 70 23.26 -0.47 7.46
CA GLN A 70 24.62 0.06 7.58
C GLN A 70 25.17 -0.03 9.00
N PHE A 71 24.35 0.28 10.02
CA PHE A 71 24.76 0.14 11.42
C PHE A 71 25.04 -1.31 11.79
N VAL A 72 24.19 -2.26 11.37
CA VAL A 72 24.38 -3.69 11.65
C VAL A 72 25.64 -4.22 10.98
N LEU A 73 25.86 -3.91 9.70
CA LEU A 73 27.07 -4.31 8.97
C LEU A 73 28.33 -3.68 9.60
N GLY A 74 28.27 -2.40 9.97
CA GLY A 74 29.37 -1.70 10.65
C GLY A 74 29.72 -2.34 12.00
N ALA A 75 28.71 -2.70 12.80
CA ALA A 75 28.91 -3.37 14.08
C ALA A 75 29.54 -4.76 13.92
N ILE A 76 29.12 -5.54 12.92
CA ILE A 76 29.69 -6.86 12.63
C ILE A 76 31.18 -6.72 12.27
N VAL A 77 31.52 -5.78 11.37
CA VAL A 77 32.92 -5.54 10.99
C VAL A 77 33.78 -5.14 12.20
N LEU A 78 33.25 -4.28 13.08
CA LEU A 78 33.95 -3.88 14.31
C LEU A 78 34.20 -5.06 15.25
N VAL A 79 33.19 -5.91 15.48
CA VAL A 79 33.31 -7.09 16.33
C VAL A 79 34.35 -8.07 15.78
N VAL A 80 34.32 -8.33 14.46
CA VAL A 80 35.31 -9.20 13.81
C VAL A 80 36.72 -8.64 13.98
N ALA A 81 36.91 -7.33 13.78
CA ALA A 81 38.21 -6.69 13.96
C ALA A 81 38.72 -6.84 15.41
N LEU A 82 37.85 -6.65 16.41
CA LEU A 82 38.21 -6.82 17.83
C LEU A 82 38.61 -8.26 18.15
N ILE A 83 37.90 -9.26 17.61
CA ILE A 83 38.25 -10.67 17.79
C ILE A 83 39.62 -10.98 17.20
N LEU A 84 39.90 -10.50 15.98
CA LEU A 84 41.19 -10.71 15.32
C LEU A 84 42.34 -10.06 16.09
N VAL A 85 42.15 -8.84 16.61
CA VAL A 85 43.14 -8.17 17.45
C VAL A 85 43.39 -8.94 18.75
N ALA A 86 42.33 -9.38 19.44
CA ALA A 86 42.47 -10.17 20.66
C ALA A 86 43.22 -11.48 20.43
N PHE A 87 42.91 -12.17 19.33
CA PHE A 87 43.61 -13.40 18.93
C PHE A 87 45.10 -13.14 18.63
N TRP A 88 45.40 -12.06 17.90
CA TRP A 88 46.79 -11.67 17.62
C TRP A 88 47.57 -11.37 18.90
N VAL A 89 46.98 -10.59 19.83
CA VAL A 89 47.59 -10.29 21.13
C VAL A 89 47.84 -11.57 21.93
N TYR A 90 46.86 -12.48 21.99
CA TYR A 90 47.01 -13.76 22.67
C TYR A 90 48.16 -14.60 22.10
N ALA A 91 48.24 -14.72 20.77
CA ALA A 91 49.29 -15.46 20.08
C ALA A 91 50.69 -14.87 20.36
N VAL A 92 50.82 -13.54 20.32
CA VAL A 92 52.09 -12.84 20.63
C VAL A 92 52.52 -13.06 22.08
N VAL A 93 51.59 -13.03 23.04
CA VAL A 93 51.90 -13.25 24.45
C VAL A 93 52.32 -14.70 24.73
N MET A 94 51.65 -15.69 24.14
CA MET A 94 52.05 -17.10 24.26
C MET A 94 53.43 -17.35 23.65
N SER A 95 53.73 -16.79 22.47
CA SER A 95 55.03 -16.96 21.81
C SER A 95 56.23 -16.39 22.58
N ARG A 96 56.01 -15.56 23.61
CA ARG A 96 57.08 -14.99 24.46
C ARG A 96 57.26 -15.72 25.79
N LYS A 97 56.41 -16.72 26.07
CA LYS A 97 56.46 -17.51 27.31
C LYS A 97 57.20 -18.84 27.16
N ASP A 98 57.54 -19.21 25.93
CA ASP A 98 58.48 -20.29 25.59
C ASP A 98 59.90 -19.72 25.39
#